data_AF-A0A3M6AE94-F1
#
_entry.id   AF-A0A3M6AE94-F1
#
_cell.length_a   1.000
_cell.length_b   1.000
_cell.length_c   1.000
_cell.angle_alpha   90.00
_cell.angle_beta   90.00
_cell.angle_gamma   90.00
#
_symmetry.space_group_name_H-M   'P 1'
#
loop_
_entity.id
_entity.type
_entity.pdbx_description
1 polymer ?
#
loop_
_entity_poly.entity_id
_entity_poly.type
_entity_poly.pdbx_seq_one_letter_code
_entity_poly.pdbx_strand_id
1 'polypeptide(L)'
;PGAVHILGDGEYATLLVCLEYGGGLLSLDARLRAIAGFLEIKGASPQMLLTNELISERLVQGEYSRAIVQMVMTRRSFVSIQAADLIAMMGQGETFANIGINRLRGYLAEPNLTFDSAVPVVTDFVCLMFLQVRCNLGVMLQLIEYCFEPMFRHPSCPDDFYRLALARILLTLTGVEINSLARKAIRQRLHAAMQRAERPSKPVTLEAKVSFAYAVPFWAVVVPSPLASIRLEAQNPAPASVESSHTEESRKVD
;
A
#
# COMPACT_ATOMS: atom_id res chain seq x y z
N PRO A 1 10.72 -45.85 15.15
CA PRO A 1 9.63 -45.66 14.16
C PRO A 1 8.72 -44.49 14.59
N GLY A 2 8.77 -43.36 13.87
CA GLY A 2 7.76 -42.30 14.00
C GLY A 2 8.23 -40.86 14.17
N ALA A 3 9.54 -40.55 14.06
CA ALA A 3 9.95 -39.16 13.92
C ALA A 3 9.63 -38.70 12.49
N VAL A 4 8.52 -37.98 12.35
CA VAL A 4 8.15 -37.22 11.16
C VAL A 4 9.40 -36.47 10.69
N HIS A 5 9.76 -36.58 9.41
CA HIS A 5 10.83 -35.79 8.80
C HIS A 5 10.37 -34.32 8.82
N ILE A 6 10.68 -33.58 9.89
CA ILE A 6 10.26 -32.18 10.07
C ILE A 6 11.00 -31.26 9.08
N LEU A 7 12.21 -31.66 8.68
CA LEU A 7 13.08 -30.92 7.75
C LEU A 7 13.45 -31.80 6.56
N GLY A 8 13.52 -31.22 5.37
CA GLY A 8 14.16 -31.87 4.24
C GLY A 8 15.69 -31.91 4.39
N ASP A 9 16.35 -32.81 3.66
CA ASP A 9 17.81 -32.99 3.74
C ASP A 9 18.60 -31.70 3.47
N GLY A 10 18.13 -30.88 2.52
CA GLY A 10 18.75 -29.59 2.21
C GLY A 10 18.61 -28.55 3.32
N GLU A 11 17.47 -28.53 4.01
CA GLU A 11 17.23 -27.62 5.15
C GLU A 11 18.10 -28.04 6.34
N TYR A 12 18.17 -29.34 6.61
CA TYR A 12 19.02 -29.91 7.65
C TYR A 12 20.51 -29.62 7.39
N ALA A 13 20.99 -29.87 6.17
CA ALA A 13 22.37 -29.57 5.79
C ALA A 13 22.70 -28.07 5.92
N THR A 14 21.76 -27.19 5.56
CA THR A 14 21.94 -25.74 5.69
C THR A 14 22.13 -25.33 7.16
N LEU A 15 21.31 -25.88 8.07
CA LEU A 15 21.44 -25.61 9.51
C LEU A 15 22.77 -26.14 10.07
N LEU A 16 23.21 -27.33 9.64
CA LEU A 16 24.51 -27.88 10.04
C LEU A 16 25.67 -26.97 9.62
N VAL A 17 25.66 -26.46 8.38
CA VAL A 17 26.66 -25.52 7.89
C VAL A 17 26.66 -24.24 8.73
N CYS A 18 25.49 -23.70 9.08
CA CYS A 18 25.40 -22.53 9.96
C CYS A 18 26.02 -22.81 11.34
N LEU A 19 25.80 -23.99 11.92
CA LEU A 19 26.40 -24.39 13.20
C LEU A 19 27.91 -24.58 13.10
N GLU A 20 28.37 -25.28 12.06
CA GLU A 20 29.79 -25.62 11.86
C GLU A 20 30.65 -24.35 11.68
N TYR A 21 30.15 -23.37 10.93
CA TYR A 21 30.89 -22.16 10.60
C TYR A 21 30.48 -20.93 11.42
N GLY A 22 29.56 -21.06 12.38
CA GLY A 22 29.02 -19.92 13.15
C GLY A 22 28.29 -18.89 12.27
N GLY A 23 27.70 -19.34 11.16
CA GLY A 23 27.00 -18.50 10.19
C GLY A 23 25.57 -18.17 10.59
N GLY A 24 25.03 -17.08 10.03
CA GLY A 24 23.60 -16.76 10.11
C GLY A 24 22.79 -17.44 8.99
N LEU A 25 21.50 -17.65 9.22
CA LEU A 25 20.57 -18.18 8.23
C LEU A 25 19.78 -17.05 7.56
N LEU A 26 19.88 -16.94 6.23
CA LEU A 26 18.99 -16.11 5.42
C LEU A 26 17.97 -17.01 4.72
N SER A 27 16.69 -16.91 5.08
CA SER A 27 15.64 -17.77 4.50
C SER A 27 14.28 -17.08 4.38
N LEU A 28 13.54 -17.46 3.34
CA LEU A 28 12.13 -17.09 3.16
C LEU A 28 11.19 -17.95 4.02
N ASP A 29 11.58 -19.18 4.37
CA ASP A 29 10.75 -20.06 5.19
C ASP A 29 10.82 -19.62 6.66
N ALA A 30 9.69 -19.14 7.19
CA ALA A 30 9.57 -18.73 8.58
C ALA A 30 9.74 -19.88 9.57
N ARG A 31 9.32 -21.10 9.22
CA ARG A 31 9.48 -22.31 10.05
C ARG A 31 10.95 -22.70 10.12
N LEU A 32 11.67 -22.68 9.00
CA LEU A 32 13.10 -22.96 9.01
C LEU A 32 13.86 -21.95 9.87
N ARG A 33 13.51 -20.66 9.79
CA ARG A 33 14.07 -19.62 10.66
C ARG A 33 13.73 -19.84 12.14
N ALA A 34 12.52 -20.29 12.45
CA ALA A 34 12.13 -20.62 13.83
C ALA A 34 12.95 -21.80 14.37
N ILE A 35 13.15 -22.85 13.57
CA ILE A 35 14.01 -23.99 13.93
C ILE A 35 15.46 -23.56 14.13
N ALA A 36 15.99 -22.73 13.23
CA ALA A 36 17.32 -22.13 13.39
C ALA A 36 17.45 -21.37 14.71
N GLY A 37 16.42 -20.62 15.12
CA GLY A 37 16.38 -19.93 16.40
C GLY A 37 16.48 -20.88 17.61
N PHE A 38 15.83 -22.05 17.57
CA PHE A 38 15.99 -23.07 18.61
C PHE A 38 17.41 -23.65 18.69
N LEU A 39 18.17 -23.57 17.60
CA LEU A 39 19.58 -23.97 17.52
C LEU A 39 20.54 -22.79 17.76
N GLU A 40 20.05 -21.66 18.27
CA GLU A 40 20.82 -20.42 18.50
C GLU A 40 21.46 -19.82 17.22
N ILE A 41 20.99 -20.24 16.04
CA ILE A 41 21.41 -19.67 14.76
C ILE A 41 20.60 -18.41 14.49
N LYS A 42 21.29 -17.30 14.23
CA LYS A 42 20.64 -16.03 13.86
C LYS A 42 19.94 -16.17 12.50
N GLY A 43 18.61 -16.15 12.50
CA GLY A 43 17.78 -16.21 11.29
C GLY A 43 17.24 -14.84 10.87
N ALA A 44 17.35 -14.51 9.58
CA ALA A 44 16.74 -13.32 8.99
C ALA A 44 15.98 -13.66 7.69
N SER A 45 14.89 -12.93 7.43
CA SER A 45 14.29 -12.92 6.08
C SER A 45 14.95 -11.83 5.22
N PRO A 46 14.84 -11.91 3.88
CA PRO A 46 15.29 -10.81 3.01
C PRO A 46 14.64 -9.47 3.38
N GLN A 47 13.34 -9.47 3.74
CA GLN A 47 12.66 -8.26 4.19
C GLN A 47 13.22 -7.73 5.52
N MET A 48 13.60 -8.59 6.47
CA MET A 48 14.25 -8.15 7.72
C MET A 48 15.59 -7.47 7.44
N LEU A 49 16.38 -8.00 6.50
CA LEU A 49 17.63 -7.35 6.09
C LEU A 49 17.37 -5.97 5.47
N LEU A 50 16.44 -5.88 4.51
CA LEU A 50 16.08 -4.60 3.89
C LEU A 50 15.54 -3.58 4.90
N THR A 51 14.77 -4.06 5.89
CA THR A 51 14.26 -3.22 6.97
C THR A 51 15.41 -2.68 7.84
N ASN A 52 16.39 -3.51 8.16
CA ASN A 52 17.57 -3.08 8.91
C ASN A 52 18.39 -2.03 8.14
N GLU A 53 18.56 -2.21 6.82
CA GLU A 53 19.26 -1.24 5.97
C GLU A 53 18.50 0.08 5.86
N LEU A 54 17.16 0.04 5.81
CA LEU A 54 16.30 1.22 5.85
C LEU A 54 16.45 1.98 7.18
N ILE A 55 16.37 1.26 8.31
CA ILE A 55 16.52 1.85 9.65
C ILE A 55 17.92 2.42 9.85
N SER A 56 18.93 1.78 9.28
CA SER A 56 20.33 2.23 9.33
C SER A 56 20.64 3.33 8.31
N GLU A 57 19.64 3.86 7.60
CA GLU A 57 19.77 4.91 6.57
C GLU A 57 20.72 4.55 5.41
N ARG A 58 20.99 3.25 5.20
CA ARG A 58 21.78 2.73 4.07
C ARG A 58 20.94 2.41 2.83
N LEU A 59 19.63 2.40 2.99
CA LEU A 59 18.65 2.18 1.94
C LEU A 59 17.59 3.27 1.99
N VAL A 60 17.25 3.87 0.85
CA VAL A 60 16.20 4.90 0.81
C VAL A 60 14.82 4.23 0.74
N GLN A 61 13.78 4.85 1.31
CA GLN A 61 12.41 4.32 1.33
C GLN A 61 11.91 3.86 -0.06
N GLY A 62 12.24 4.59 -1.12
CA GLY A 62 11.85 4.23 -2.48
C GLY A 62 12.48 2.92 -2.95
N GLU A 63 13.74 2.67 -2.59
CA GLU A 63 14.48 1.44 -2.93
C GLU A 63 13.97 0.25 -2.14
N TYR A 64 13.73 0.44 -0.83
CA TYR A 64 13.05 -0.54 0.01
C TYR A 64 11.72 -0.96 -0.60
N SER A 65 10.84 0.02 -0.88
CA SER A 65 9.50 -0.23 -1.39
C SER A 65 9.54 -0.97 -2.73
N ARG A 66 10.47 -0.58 -3.62
CA ARG A 66 10.69 -1.27 -4.91
C ARG A 66 11.08 -2.73 -4.70
N ALA A 67 11.98 -3.00 -3.75
CA ALA A 67 12.38 -4.37 -3.43
C ALA A 67 11.23 -5.19 -2.83
N ILE A 68 10.46 -4.63 -1.88
CA ILE A 68 9.27 -5.30 -1.32
C ILE A 68 8.28 -5.66 -2.41
N VAL A 69 7.92 -4.69 -3.25
CA VAL A 69 6.99 -4.88 -4.35
C VAL A 69 7.50 -5.93 -5.33
N GLN A 70 8.79 -5.92 -5.68
CA GLN A 70 9.38 -6.97 -6.53
C GLN A 70 9.31 -8.37 -5.90
N MET A 71 9.56 -8.49 -4.59
CA MET A 71 9.46 -9.78 -3.90
C MET A 71 8.02 -10.32 -3.91
N VAL A 72 7.03 -9.43 -3.75
CA VAL A 72 5.61 -9.80 -3.83
C VAL A 72 5.24 -10.20 -5.26
N MET A 73 5.63 -9.39 -6.24
CA MET A 73 5.35 -9.64 -7.66
C MET A 73 5.94 -10.97 -8.15
N THR A 74 7.06 -11.41 -7.55
CA THR A 74 7.70 -12.70 -7.83
C THR A 74 7.12 -13.85 -7.01
N ARG A 75 5.96 -13.64 -6.36
CA ARG A 75 5.21 -14.63 -5.57
C ARG A 75 6.03 -15.27 -4.45
N ARG A 76 6.93 -14.50 -3.84
CA ARG A 76 7.59 -14.96 -2.62
C ARG A 76 6.57 -14.92 -1.49
N SER A 77 6.20 -16.08 -0.99
CA SER A 77 5.41 -16.21 0.24
C SER A 77 6.13 -15.47 1.39
N PHE A 78 5.36 -14.96 2.35
CA PHE A 78 5.86 -14.34 3.60
C PHE A 78 6.52 -12.96 3.47
N VAL A 79 6.09 -12.14 2.50
CA VAL A 79 6.45 -10.71 2.43
C VAL A 79 5.27 -9.88 2.92
N SER A 80 5.53 -9.00 3.89
CA SER A 80 4.53 -8.03 4.36
C SER A 80 4.58 -6.78 3.48
N ILE A 81 3.42 -6.35 2.99
CA ILE A 81 3.27 -5.12 2.20
C ILE A 81 2.52 -4.09 3.03
N GLN A 82 2.95 -2.83 2.97
CA GLN A 82 2.23 -1.71 3.51
C GLN A 82 1.71 -0.78 2.41
N ALA A 83 0.74 0.07 2.76
CA ALA A 83 0.20 1.06 1.84
C ALA A 83 1.29 1.99 1.29
N ALA A 84 2.28 2.35 2.12
CA ALA A 84 3.42 3.16 1.70
C ALA A 84 4.24 2.52 0.56
N ASP A 85 4.39 1.19 0.56
CA ASP A 85 5.11 0.47 -0.50
C ASP A 85 4.35 0.56 -1.83
N LEU A 86 3.02 0.44 -1.78
CA LEU A 86 2.14 0.57 -2.94
C LEU A 86 2.08 2.02 -3.47
N ILE A 87 2.12 3.02 -2.59
CA ILE A 87 2.24 4.43 -2.97
C ILE A 87 3.59 4.67 -3.66
N ALA A 88 4.68 4.13 -3.11
CA ALA A 88 6.01 4.26 -3.70
C ALA A 88 6.09 3.56 -5.07
N MET A 89 5.41 2.43 -5.26
CA MET A 89 5.24 1.77 -6.57
C MET A 89 4.62 2.70 -7.60
N MET A 90 3.59 3.47 -7.23
CA MET A 90 2.98 4.48 -8.10
C MET A 90 3.95 5.64 -8.43
N GLY A 91 4.97 5.88 -7.60
CA GLY A 91 5.98 6.92 -7.82
C GLY A 91 7.09 6.56 -8.82
N GLN A 92 7.20 5.29 -9.24
CA GLN A 92 8.28 4.81 -10.12
C GLN A 92 8.03 5.02 -11.63
N GLY A 93 6.94 5.72 -11.99
CA GLY A 93 6.55 5.99 -13.38
C GLY A 93 5.48 5.04 -13.93
N GLU A 94 4.94 5.39 -15.09
CA GLU A 94 3.71 4.80 -15.65
C GLU A 94 3.83 3.31 -15.92
N THR A 95 4.94 2.89 -16.54
CA THR A 95 5.18 1.48 -16.86
C THR A 95 5.24 0.62 -15.60
N PHE A 96 5.95 1.09 -14.57
CA PHE A 96 6.11 0.35 -13.33
C PHE A 96 4.80 0.28 -12.54
N ALA A 97 4.05 1.39 -12.48
CA ALA A 97 2.74 1.45 -11.83
C ALA A 97 1.73 0.48 -12.48
N ASN A 98 1.66 0.45 -13.81
CA ASN A 98 0.74 -0.46 -14.53
C ASN A 98 1.12 -1.94 -14.36
N ILE A 99 2.42 -2.26 -14.44
CA ILE A 99 2.90 -3.62 -14.15
C ILE A 99 2.52 -3.99 -12.71
N GLY A 100 2.76 -3.08 -11.77
CA GLY A 100 2.51 -3.30 -10.36
C GLY A 100 1.06 -3.47 -9.98
N ILE A 101 0.15 -2.67 -10.53
CA ILE A 101 -1.29 -2.86 -10.33
C ILE A 101 -1.74 -4.23 -10.84
N ASN A 102 -1.28 -4.66 -12.01
CA ASN A 102 -1.68 -5.97 -12.54
C ASN A 102 -1.12 -7.13 -11.73
N ARG A 103 0.12 -7.01 -11.22
CA ARG A 103 0.70 -8.03 -10.34
C ARG A 103 0.02 -8.06 -8.98
N LEU A 104 -0.27 -6.89 -8.40
CA LEU A 104 -1.03 -6.75 -7.16
C LEU A 104 -2.41 -7.38 -7.32
N ARG A 105 -3.09 -7.14 -8.44
CA ARG A 105 -4.39 -7.79 -8.72
C ARG A 105 -4.30 -9.30 -8.76
N GLY A 106 -3.26 -9.85 -9.37
CA GLY A 106 -2.99 -11.28 -9.35
C GLY A 106 -2.80 -11.79 -7.93
N TYR A 107 -1.96 -11.11 -7.14
CA TYR A 107 -1.66 -11.45 -5.74
C TYR A 107 -2.89 -11.39 -4.84
N LEU A 108 -3.72 -10.35 -4.97
CA LEU A 108 -4.94 -10.14 -4.17
C LEU A 108 -6.02 -11.22 -4.40
N ALA A 109 -5.94 -11.95 -5.50
CA ALA A 109 -6.87 -13.04 -5.81
C ALA A 109 -6.31 -14.43 -5.43
N GLU A 110 -5.08 -14.53 -4.90
CA GLU A 110 -4.47 -15.82 -4.57
C GLU A 110 -5.09 -16.43 -3.30
N PRO A 111 -5.50 -17.70 -3.29
CA PRO A 111 -6.15 -18.34 -2.13
C PRO A 111 -5.33 -18.33 -0.84
N ASN A 112 -4.00 -18.20 -0.94
CA ASN A 112 -3.09 -18.24 0.19
C ASN A 112 -2.89 -16.86 0.84
N LEU A 113 -3.50 -15.80 0.29
CA LEU A 113 -3.47 -14.48 0.88
C LEU A 113 -4.39 -14.41 2.10
N THR A 114 -3.89 -13.86 3.20
CA THR A 114 -4.72 -13.55 4.37
C THR A 114 -5.61 -12.34 4.06
N PHE A 115 -6.83 -12.59 3.58
CA PHE A 115 -7.80 -11.58 3.13
C PHE A 115 -7.95 -10.40 4.10
N ASP A 116 -8.20 -10.67 5.39
CA ASP A 116 -8.44 -9.65 6.41
C ASP A 116 -7.25 -8.70 6.60
N SER A 117 -6.04 -9.18 6.35
CA SER A 117 -4.82 -8.35 6.43
C SER A 117 -4.62 -7.50 5.18
N ALA A 118 -5.15 -7.92 4.03
CA ALA A 118 -5.03 -7.21 2.76
C ALA A 118 -6.02 -6.03 2.65
N VAL A 119 -7.25 -6.20 3.17
CA VAL A 119 -8.30 -5.16 3.18
C VAL A 119 -7.81 -3.80 3.69
N PRO A 120 -7.18 -3.69 4.88
CA PRO A 120 -6.67 -2.42 5.37
C PRO A 120 -5.60 -1.84 4.47
N VAL A 121 -4.63 -2.66 4.02
CA VAL A 121 -3.52 -2.22 3.17
C VAL A 121 -4.01 -1.63 1.85
N VAL A 122 -4.96 -2.31 1.18
CA VAL A 122 -5.54 -1.85 -0.08
C VAL A 122 -6.36 -0.58 0.12
N THR A 123 -7.19 -0.54 1.16
CA THR A 123 -8.03 0.63 1.45
C THR A 123 -7.17 1.85 1.73
N ASP A 124 -6.16 1.69 2.59
CA ASP A 124 -5.27 2.77 2.99
C ASP A 124 -4.43 3.23 1.80
N PHE A 125 -3.93 2.32 0.95
CA PHE A 125 -3.23 2.68 -0.28
C PHE A 125 -4.08 3.59 -1.18
N VAL A 126 -5.31 3.18 -1.49
CA VAL A 126 -6.20 3.92 -2.38
C VAL A 126 -6.58 5.28 -1.79
N CYS A 127 -6.90 5.33 -0.50
CA CYS A 127 -7.30 6.57 0.16
C CYS A 127 -6.11 7.52 0.35
N LEU A 128 -4.95 7.02 0.79
CA LEU A 128 -3.76 7.85 1.01
C LEU A 128 -3.20 8.43 -0.29
N MET A 129 -3.34 7.76 -1.43
CA MET A 129 -3.03 8.37 -2.72
C MET A 129 -3.81 9.67 -2.95
N PHE A 130 -5.07 9.72 -2.52
CA PHE A 130 -5.90 10.92 -2.62
C PHE A 130 -5.63 11.91 -1.48
N LEU A 131 -5.61 11.44 -0.22
CA LEU A 131 -5.43 12.29 0.97
C LEU A 131 -4.07 12.99 1.01
N GLN A 132 -3.01 12.35 0.51
CA GLN A 132 -1.68 12.94 0.40
C GLN A 132 -1.51 13.79 -0.88
N VAL A 133 -2.60 14.07 -1.59
CA VAL A 133 -2.60 14.89 -2.83
C VAL A 133 -1.64 14.32 -3.87
N ARG A 134 -1.55 12.98 -3.97
CA ARG A 134 -0.74 12.27 -4.98
C ARG A 134 -1.56 11.89 -6.20
N CYS A 135 -2.88 11.96 -6.13
CA CYS A 135 -3.75 11.76 -7.26
C CYS A 135 -5.04 12.59 -7.15
N ASN A 136 -5.71 12.80 -8.29
CA ASN A 136 -7.07 13.32 -8.29
C ASN A 136 -8.11 12.22 -8.01
N LEU A 137 -9.35 12.62 -7.72
CA LEU A 137 -10.43 11.68 -7.43
C LEU A 137 -10.66 10.66 -8.56
N GLY A 138 -10.48 11.06 -9.82
CA GLY A 138 -10.64 10.16 -10.96
C GLY A 138 -9.66 8.98 -10.93
N VAL A 139 -8.41 9.21 -10.53
CA VAL A 139 -7.41 8.14 -10.37
C VAL A 139 -7.74 7.28 -9.16
N MET A 140 -8.12 7.90 -8.03
CA MET A 140 -8.57 7.16 -6.84
C MET A 140 -9.72 6.20 -7.20
N LEU A 141 -10.70 6.66 -7.98
CA LEU A 141 -11.84 5.87 -8.44
C LEU A 141 -11.42 4.68 -9.33
N GLN A 142 -10.41 4.84 -10.19
CA GLN A 142 -9.83 3.72 -10.94
C GLN A 142 -9.13 2.72 -10.02
N LEU A 143 -8.37 3.21 -9.03
CA LEU A 143 -7.70 2.35 -8.06
C LEU A 143 -8.71 1.57 -7.19
N ILE A 144 -9.83 2.18 -6.80
CA ILE A 144 -10.95 1.46 -6.16
C ILE A 144 -11.41 0.32 -7.06
N GLU A 145 -11.70 0.60 -8.33
CA GLU A 145 -12.19 -0.44 -9.24
C GLU A 145 -11.18 -1.58 -9.39
N TYR A 146 -9.91 -1.24 -9.62
CA TYR A 146 -8.88 -2.21 -9.97
C TYR A 146 -8.36 -3.00 -8.78
N CYS A 147 -8.22 -2.39 -7.61
CA CYS A 147 -7.69 -3.07 -6.43
C CYS A 147 -8.75 -3.85 -5.66
N PHE A 148 -10.03 -3.44 -5.69
CA PHE A 148 -11.10 -4.19 -5.00
C PHE A 148 -11.69 -5.31 -5.85
N GLU A 149 -11.64 -5.24 -7.19
CA GLU A 149 -12.07 -6.34 -8.06
C GLU A 149 -11.47 -7.70 -7.70
N PRO A 150 -10.14 -7.87 -7.55
CA PRO A 150 -9.56 -9.16 -7.19
C PRO A 150 -9.96 -9.59 -5.77
N MET A 151 -10.27 -8.65 -4.87
CA MET A 151 -10.74 -8.96 -3.52
C MET A 151 -12.16 -9.55 -3.54
N PHE A 152 -13.07 -9.04 -4.37
CA PHE A 152 -14.39 -9.65 -4.56
C PHE A 152 -14.32 -11.05 -5.17
N ARG A 153 -13.24 -11.38 -5.88
CA ARG A 153 -12.98 -12.71 -6.44
C ARG A 153 -12.33 -13.66 -5.43
N HIS A 154 -11.78 -13.14 -4.34
CA HIS A 154 -10.97 -13.93 -3.43
C HIS A 154 -11.81 -15.03 -2.77
N PRO A 155 -11.30 -16.28 -2.63
CA PRO A 155 -12.08 -17.39 -2.06
C PRO A 155 -12.61 -17.13 -0.64
N SER A 156 -11.90 -16.31 0.14
CA SER A 156 -12.28 -15.91 1.50
C SER A 156 -13.05 -14.59 1.58
N CYS A 157 -13.54 -14.06 0.46
CA CYS A 157 -14.33 -12.83 0.46
C CYS A 157 -15.67 -13.05 1.19
N PRO A 158 -16.02 -12.26 2.22
CA PRO A 158 -17.31 -12.39 2.89
C PRO A 158 -18.46 -11.84 2.02
N ASP A 159 -19.68 -12.34 2.23
CA ASP A 159 -20.86 -11.96 1.45
C ASP A 159 -21.20 -10.46 1.56
N ASP A 160 -20.94 -9.85 2.72
CA ASP A 160 -21.20 -8.44 3.00
C ASP A 160 -19.99 -7.53 2.69
N PHE A 161 -18.95 -8.06 2.04
CA PHE A 161 -17.70 -7.34 1.78
C PHE A 161 -17.91 -5.98 1.11
N TYR A 162 -18.88 -5.84 0.21
CA TYR A 162 -19.22 -4.56 -0.42
C TYR A 162 -19.52 -3.47 0.62
N ARG A 163 -20.32 -3.79 1.65
CA ARG A 163 -20.69 -2.85 2.70
C ARG A 163 -19.50 -2.53 3.60
N LEU A 164 -18.72 -3.53 3.95
CA LEU A 164 -17.51 -3.38 4.78
C LEU A 164 -16.46 -2.51 4.08
N ALA A 165 -16.15 -2.79 2.82
CA ALA A 165 -15.22 -2.02 2.00
C ALA A 165 -15.69 -0.57 1.85
N LEU A 166 -16.96 -0.35 1.54
CA LEU A 166 -17.51 1.00 1.41
C LEU A 166 -17.43 1.78 2.73
N ALA A 167 -17.84 1.16 3.84
CA ALA A 167 -17.77 1.78 5.16
C ALA A 167 -16.33 2.16 5.50
N ARG A 168 -15.38 1.26 5.27
CA ARG A 168 -13.97 1.51 5.52
C ARG A 168 -13.43 2.66 4.67
N ILE A 169 -13.68 2.67 3.35
CA ILE A 169 -13.26 3.77 2.47
C ILE A 169 -13.81 5.10 2.98
N LEU A 170 -15.10 5.17 3.31
CA LEU A 170 -15.72 6.40 3.79
C LEU A 170 -15.18 6.84 5.15
N LEU A 171 -14.89 5.89 6.05
CA LEU A 171 -14.25 6.14 7.33
C LEU A 171 -12.82 6.66 7.16
N THR A 172 -12.00 6.06 6.30
CA THR A 172 -10.63 6.55 6.04
C THR A 172 -10.62 7.97 5.46
N LEU A 173 -11.70 8.36 4.79
CA LEU A 173 -11.88 9.70 4.22
C LEU A 173 -12.58 10.69 5.17
N THR A 174 -12.90 10.29 6.41
CA THR A 174 -13.43 11.24 7.39
C THR A 174 -12.40 12.32 7.68
N GLY A 175 -12.82 13.59 7.62
CA GLY A 175 -11.92 14.75 7.75
C GLY A 175 -11.68 15.49 6.43
N VAL A 176 -12.14 14.94 5.29
CA VAL A 176 -12.15 15.63 4.00
C VAL A 176 -13.58 15.94 3.58
N GLU A 177 -13.78 17.14 3.02
CA GLU A 177 -15.05 17.52 2.40
C GLU A 177 -15.28 16.75 1.08
N ILE A 178 -15.81 15.54 1.20
CA ILE A 178 -16.24 14.76 0.05
C ILE A 178 -17.72 15.03 -0.20
N ASN A 179 -18.00 15.73 -1.29
CA ASN A 179 -19.37 16.05 -1.69
C ASN A 179 -20.20 14.79 -2.03
N SER A 180 -21.52 14.95 -2.13
CA SER A 180 -22.46 13.85 -2.40
C SER A 180 -22.18 13.13 -3.73
N LEU A 181 -21.69 13.87 -4.73
CA LEU A 181 -21.33 13.34 -6.05
C LEU A 181 -20.13 12.39 -5.96
N ALA A 182 -19.07 12.77 -5.25
CA ALA A 182 -17.89 11.94 -5.03
C ALA A 182 -18.22 10.68 -4.23
N ARG A 183 -19.06 10.79 -3.18
CA ARG A 183 -19.57 9.61 -2.45
C ARG A 183 -20.35 8.67 -3.35
N LYS A 184 -21.19 9.21 -4.25
CA LYS A 184 -21.92 8.40 -5.25
C LYS A 184 -20.95 7.71 -6.22
N ALA A 185 -19.92 8.42 -6.69
CA ALA A 185 -18.91 7.87 -7.59
C ALA A 185 -18.11 6.72 -6.94
N ILE A 186 -17.73 6.86 -5.65
CA ILE A 186 -17.07 5.80 -4.88
C ILE A 186 -17.94 4.55 -4.83
N ARG A 187 -19.22 4.68 -4.47
CA ARG A 187 -20.17 3.56 -4.43
C ARG A 187 -20.30 2.87 -5.80
N GLN A 188 -20.39 3.66 -6.86
CA GLN A 188 -20.51 3.15 -8.23
C GLN A 188 -19.26 2.37 -8.65
N ARG A 189 -18.05 2.87 -8.35
CA ARG A 189 -16.81 2.19 -8.73
C ARG A 189 -16.54 0.94 -7.93
N LEU A 190 -16.88 0.93 -6.65
CA LEU A 190 -16.84 -0.28 -5.85
C LEU A 190 -17.85 -1.32 -6.35
N HIS A 191 -19.05 -0.89 -6.78
CA HIS A 191 -20.03 -1.80 -7.37
C HIS A 191 -19.55 -2.34 -8.73
N ALA A 192 -18.90 -1.50 -9.54
CA ALA A 192 -18.28 -1.92 -10.80
C ALA A 192 -17.17 -2.96 -10.57
N ALA A 193 -16.34 -2.80 -9.52
CA ALA A 193 -15.35 -3.80 -9.12
C ALA A 193 -16.00 -5.15 -8.82
N MET A 194 -17.09 -5.15 -8.05
CA MET A 194 -17.86 -6.36 -7.71
C MET A 194 -18.40 -7.06 -8.96
N GLN A 195 -19.06 -6.32 -9.86
CA GLN A 195 -19.55 -6.87 -11.13
C GLN A 195 -18.42 -7.40 -12.03
N ARG A 196 -17.25 -6.76 -12.00
CA ARG A 196 -16.10 -7.16 -12.80
C ARG A 196 -15.47 -8.47 -12.30
N ALA A 197 -15.56 -8.76 -11.00
CA ALA A 197 -15.06 -9.98 -10.40
C ALA A 197 -15.76 -11.24 -10.91
N GLU A 198 -17.02 -11.13 -11.36
CA GLU A 198 -17.81 -12.21 -11.97
C GLU A 198 -17.25 -12.69 -13.33
N ARG A 199 -16.39 -11.88 -13.96
CA ARG A 199 -15.83 -12.15 -15.30
C ARG A 199 -14.40 -12.67 -15.19
N PRO A 200 -13.83 -13.31 -16.22
CA PRO A 200 -12.40 -13.66 -16.21
C PRO A 200 -11.51 -12.43 -16.05
N SER A 201 -10.46 -12.54 -15.23
CA SER A 201 -9.54 -11.43 -14.99
C SER A 201 -8.79 -11.07 -16.27
N LYS A 202 -8.75 -9.77 -16.59
CA LYS A 202 -8.00 -9.20 -17.71
C LYS A 202 -7.04 -8.12 -17.19
N PRO A 203 -5.88 -7.92 -17.84
CA PRO A 203 -5.02 -6.79 -17.52
C PRO A 203 -5.78 -5.46 -17.58
N VAL A 204 -5.43 -4.54 -16.70
CA VAL A 204 -5.94 -3.16 -16.67
C VAL A 204 -4.80 -2.20 -16.92
N THR A 205 -5.12 -1.04 -17.47
CA THR A 205 -4.18 0.07 -17.61
C THR A 205 -4.83 1.27 -16.96
N LEU A 206 -4.08 2.00 -16.13
CA LEU A 206 -4.54 3.27 -15.61
C LEU A 206 -4.73 4.25 -16.77
N GLU A 207 -5.95 4.79 -16.88
CA GLU A 207 -6.27 5.88 -17.78
C GLU A 207 -5.85 7.22 -17.13
N ALA A 208 -4.59 7.30 -16.74
CA ALA A 208 -4.02 8.41 -15.99
C ALA A 208 -2.57 8.64 -16.39
N LYS A 209 -2.13 9.89 -16.30
CA LYS A 209 -0.73 10.29 -16.48
C LYS A 209 -0.14 10.74 -15.17
N VAL A 210 1.16 10.49 -15.03
CA VAL A 210 1.95 11.01 -13.91
C VAL A 210 2.68 12.28 -14.33
N SER A 211 2.61 13.30 -13.48
CA SER A 211 3.40 14.52 -13.60
C SER A 211 4.49 14.51 -12.54
N PHE A 212 5.72 14.67 -12.98
CA PHE A 212 6.88 14.88 -12.12
C PHE A 212 7.17 16.38 -12.09
N ALA A 213 6.85 17.04 -10.97
CA ALA A 213 7.21 18.44 -10.72
C ALA A 213 8.34 18.48 -9.66
N TYR A 214 8.63 19.65 -9.08
CA TYR A 214 9.56 19.81 -7.94
C TYR A 214 9.11 19.11 -6.63
N ALA A 215 8.02 18.35 -6.67
CA ALA A 215 7.40 17.69 -5.54
C ALA A 215 7.05 16.23 -5.87
N VAL A 216 6.40 15.56 -4.92
CA VAL A 216 5.90 14.19 -5.03
C VAL A 216 5.12 13.95 -6.35
N PRO A 217 5.30 12.80 -7.04
CA PRO A 217 4.61 12.52 -8.30
C PRO A 217 3.09 12.62 -8.18
N PHE A 218 2.45 13.36 -9.09
CA PHE A 218 1.01 13.57 -9.10
C PHE A 218 0.34 12.84 -10.26
N TRP A 219 -0.73 12.10 -9.97
CA TRP A 219 -1.50 11.32 -10.94
C TRP A 219 -2.83 11.98 -11.27
N ALA A 220 -3.10 12.15 -12.57
CA ALA A 220 -4.36 12.70 -13.06
C ALA A 220 -4.91 11.87 -14.22
N VAL A 221 -6.23 11.69 -14.25
CA VAL A 221 -6.92 11.07 -15.39
C VAL A 221 -6.66 11.83 -16.70
N VAL A 222 -6.52 11.09 -17.81
CA VAL A 222 -6.22 11.67 -19.12
C VAL A 222 -7.40 12.45 -19.68
N VAL A 223 -8.63 12.00 -19.41
CA VAL A 223 -9.86 12.67 -19.84
C VAL A 223 -10.35 13.58 -18.72
N PRO A 224 -10.51 14.89 -18.95
CA PRO A 224 -11.08 15.80 -17.97
C PRO A 224 -12.48 15.33 -17.54
N SER A 225 -12.61 15.01 -16.26
CA SER A 225 -13.90 14.72 -15.63
C SER A 225 -14.29 15.91 -14.74
N PRO A 226 -15.58 16.25 -14.59
CA PRO A 226 -16.01 17.20 -13.56
C PRO A 226 -15.58 16.79 -12.14
N LEU A 227 -15.26 15.51 -11.94
CA LEU A 227 -14.69 14.98 -10.69
C LEU A 227 -13.21 15.32 -10.49
N ALA A 228 -12.48 15.70 -11.55
CA ALA A 228 -11.08 16.08 -11.48
C ALA A 228 -10.85 17.42 -10.75
N SER A 229 -11.89 18.26 -10.67
CA SER A 229 -11.88 19.55 -9.97
C SER A 229 -12.10 19.42 -8.46
N ILE A 230 -12.49 18.23 -7.97
CA ILE A 230 -12.66 17.98 -6.54
C ILE A 230 -11.26 17.89 -5.91
N ARG A 231 -10.84 18.99 -5.29
CA ARG A 231 -9.61 19.10 -4.52
C ARG A 231 -9.93 18.90 -3.04
N LEU A 232 -8.97 18.37 -2.29
CA LEU A 232 -9.00 18.51 -0.83
C LEU A 232 -8.94 20.01 -0.52
N GLU A 233 -10.04 20.59 -0.05
CA GLU A 233 -9.97 21.82 0.72
C GLU A 233 -9.52 21.41 2.13
N ALA A 234 -8.29 21.78 2.50
CA ALA A 234 -7.84 21.65 3.87
C ALA A 234 -8.72 22.55 4.73
N GLN A 235 -9.29 22.02 5.82
CA GLN A 235 -9.86 22.87 6.87
C GLN A 235 -8.70 23.71 7.44
N ASN A 236 -8.56 24.95 6.98
CA ASN A 236 -7.76 25.93 7.69
C ASN A 236 -8.44 26.19 9.04
N PRO A 237 -7.82 25.90 10.20
CA PRO A 237 -8.27 26.54 11.41
C PRO A 237 -8.05 28.04 11.19
N ALA A 238 -9.14 28.82 11.26
CA ALA A 238 -9.06 30.27 11.12
C ALA A 238 -7.99 30.81 12.09
N PRO A 239 -7.08 31.70 11.64
CA PRO A 239 -6.17 32.34 12.56
C PRO A 239 -7.01 33.15 13.55
N ALA A 240 -6.83 32.88 14.84
CA ALA A 240 -7.41 33.70 15.89
C ALA A 240 -6.98 35.15 15.65
N SER A 241 -7.95 36.04 15.46
CA SER A 241 -7.75 37.48 15.37
C SER A 241 -7.12 37.95 16.68
N VAL A 242 -5.83 38.26 16.65
CA VAL A 242 -5.19 39.02 17.72
C VAL A 242 -5.50 40.49 17.45
N GLU A 243 -6.48 41.04 18.16
CA GLU A 243 -6.69 42.48 18.25
C GLU A 243 -5.45 43.10 18.92
N SER A 244 -4.62 43.80 18.15
CA SER A 244 -3.55 44.65 18.68
C SER A 244 -4.09 46.05 18.92
N SER A 245 -4.53 46.32 20.15
CA SER A 245 -4.68 47.68 20.65
C SER A 245 -3.29 48.29 20.88
N HIS A 246 -2.80 49.09 19.93
CA HIS A 246 -1.64 49.96 20.16
C HIS A 246 -2.11 51.34 20.63
N THR A 247 -1.89 51.61 21.90
CA THR A 247 -1.95 52.93 22.52
C THR A 247 -0.69 53.72 22.11
N GLU A 248 -0.87 54.88 21.49
CA GLU A 248 0.19 55.84 21.21
C GLU A 248 0.68 56.49 22.51
N GLU A 249 1.99 56.43 22.78
CA GLU A 249 2.63 57.29 23.77
C GLU A 249 3.80 58.03 23.12
N SER A 250 3.59 59.32 22.89
CA SER A 250 4.58 60.29 22.40
C SER A 250 5.79 60.39 23.30
N ARG A 251 6.99 60.40 22.71
CA ARG A 251 8.20 60.88 23.38
C ARG A 251 8.88 61.95 22.51
N LYS A 252 8.92 63.17 23.06
CA LYS A 252 9.65 64.34 22.57
C LYS A 252 11.15 64.04 22.51
N VAL A 253 11.81 64.61 21.50
CA VAL A 253 13.26 64.72 21.38
C VAL A 253 13.64 66.17 21.71
N ASP A 254 14.71 66.34 22.49
CA ASP A 254 15.35 67.62 22.80
C ASP A 254 15.85 68.37 21.55
#